data_AF-A0A6G2DXX3-F1
#
_entry.id   AF-A0A6G2DXX3-F1
#
_cell.length_a   1.000
_cell.length_b   1.000
_cell.length_c   1.000
_cell.angle_alpha   90.00
_cell.angle_beta   90.00
_cell.angle_gamma   90.00
#
_symmetry.space_group_name_H-M   'P 1'
#
loop_
_entity.id
_entity.type
_entity.pdbx_description
1 polymer ?
#
loop_
_entity_poly.entity_id
_entity_poly.type
_entity_poly.pdbx_seq_one_letter_code
_entity_poly.pdbx_strand_id
1 'polypeptide(L)' 'MMRLANGIVLDKDTTFGELKFSALRREVRIQNEDGSVSDEIKERTYDLKSKGQGRMIQV' A
#
# COMPACT_ATOMS: atom_id res chain seq x y z
N MET A 1 -9.29 2.23 8.66
CA MET A 1 -9.46 1.37 9.85
C MET A 1 -9.71 -0.05 9.37
N MET A 2 -8.79 -0.99 9.58
CA MET A 2 -9.00 -2.40 9.21
C MET A 2 -10.06 -3.02 10.13
N ARG A 3 -11.08 -3.66 9.55
CA ARG A 3 -12.12 -4.41 10.27
C ARG A 3 -11.68 -5.88 10.33
N LEU A 4 -11.63 -6.45 11.53
CA LEU A 4 -11.35 -7.88 11.78
C LEU A 4 -12.64 -8.57 12.25
N ALA A 5 -12.69 -9.90 12.15
CA ALA A 5 -13.80 -10.70 12.66
C ALA A 5 -13.91 -10.58 14.19
N ASN A 6 -15.14 -10.62 14.70
CA ASN A 6 -15.41 -10.50 16.14
C ASN A 6 -14.73 -11.63 16.93
N GLY A 7 -14.02 -11.28 18.01
CA GLY A 7 -13.33 -12.24 18.88
C GLY A 7 -11.82 -12.39 18.63
N ILE A 8 -11.29 -11.76 17.58
CA ILE A 8 -9.85 -11.72 17.32
C ILE A 8 -9.24 -10.56 18.14
N VAL A 9 -8.65 -10.88 19.29
CA VAL A 9 -7.84 -9.95 20.09
C VAL A 9 -6.41 -9.98 19.55
N LEU A 10 -6.09 -9.04 18.67
CA LEU A 10 -4.72 -8.85 18.18
C LEU A 10 -4.15 -7.58 18.80
N ASP A 11 -3.02 -7.72 19.46
CA ASP A 11 -2.12 -6.59 19.65
C ASP A 11 -1.61 -6.18 18.27
N LYS A 12 -2.12 -5.06 17.74
CA LYS A 12 -1.91 -4.65 16.35
C LYS A 12 -0.43 -4.39 16.05
N ASP A 13 0.27 -3.75 16.99
CA ASP A 13 1.68 -3.41 16.84
C ASP A 13 2.53 -4.68 16.90
N THR A 14 2.19 -5.61 17.80
CA THR A 14 2.92 -6.87 17.93
C THR A 14 2.61 -7.86 16.79
N THR A 15 1.38 -7.87 16.29
CA THR A 15 0.93 -8.84 15.28
C THR A 15 1.34 -8.46 13.85
N PHE A 16 1.14 -7.20 13.48
CA PHE A 16 1.40 -6.73 12.12
C PHE A 16 2.74 -5.98 12.01
N GLY A 17 3.27 -5.50 13.13
CA GLY A 17 4.32 -4.50 13.14
C GLY A 17 3.84 -3.15 12.58
N GLU A 18 4.74 -2.18 12.55
CA GLU A 18 4.56 -0.98 11.74
C GLU A 18 4.59 -1.38 10.26
N LEU A 19 3.44 -1.40 9.60
CA LEU A 19 3.33 -1.55 8.15
C LEU A 19 3.87 -0.28 7.50
N LYS A 20 5.00 -0.39 6.80
CA LYS A 20 5.58 0.70 6.03
C LYS A 20 5.32 0.48 4.56
N PHE A 21 4.77 1.48 3.89
CA PHE A 21 4.86 1.58 2.44
C PHE A 21 6.35 1.69 2.12
N SER A 22 6.93 0.61 1.59
CA SER A 22 8.37 0.50 1.46
C SER A 22 8.90 1.20 0.22
N ALA A 23 8.11 1.25 -0.86
CA ALA A 23 8.47 1.89 -2.10
C ALA A 23 7.24 2.12 -3.00
N LEU A 24 7.23 3.23 -3.74
CA LEU A 24 6.33 3.41 -4.88
C LEU A 24 6.80 2.50 -6.01
N ARG A 25 5.95 1.56 -6.44
CA ARG A 25 6.27 0.61 -7.50
C ARG A 25 5.84 1.11 -8.87
N ARG A 26 4.65 1.71 -8.94
CA ARG A 26 4.06 2.16 -10.21
C ARG A 26 3.14 3.35 -9.99
N GLU A 27 3.21 4.30 -10.91
CA GLU A 27 2.27 5.41 -11.03
C GLU A 27 1.67 5.40 -12.44
N VAL A 28 0.34 5.40 -12.54
CA VAL A 28 -0.37 5.51 -13.82
C VAL A 28 -0.99 6.90 -13.88
N ARG A 29 -0.56 7.68 -14.87
CA ARG A 29 -1.07 9.02 -15.13
C ARG A 29 -2.18 8.98 -16.17
N ILE A 30 -3.08 9.96 -16.08
CA ILE A 30 -4.12 10.14 -17.09
C ILE A 30 -3.47 10.70 -18.36
N GLN A 31 -3.96 10.28 -19.53
CA GLN A 31 -3.65 10.97 -20.78
C GLN A 31 -4.73 12.02 -21.03
N ASN A 32 -4.29 13.22 -21.39
CA ASN A 32 -5.16 14.29 -21.85
C ASN A 32 -5.74 13.93 -23.23
N GLU A 33 -6.80 14.63 -23.66
CA GLU A 33 -7.47 14.38 -24.94
C GLU A 33 -6.56 14.60 -26.17
N ASP A 34 -5.52 15.43 -26.02
CA ASP A 34 -4.50 15.69 -27.03
C ASP A 34 -3.39 14.60 -27.07
N GLY A 35 -3.50 13.57 -26.24
CA GLY A 35 -2.53 12.48 -26.12
C GLY A 35 -1.31 12.80 -25.24
N SER A 36 -1.22 14.00 -24.66
CA SER A 36 -0.16 14.35 -23.72
C SER A 36 -0.38 13.70 -22.35
N VAL A 37 0.70 13.51 -21.58
CA VAL A 37 0.62 12.97 -20.22
C VAL A 37 0.17 14.06 -19.26
N SER A 38 -0.90 13.80 -18.50
CA SER A 38 -1.40 14.69 -17.46
C SER A 38 -0.56 14.61 -16.18
N ASP A 39 -0.58 15.68 -15.40
CA ASP A 39 -0.10 15.67 -14.01
C ASP A 39 -1.06 14.95 -13.06
N GLU A 40 -2.29 14.65 -13.50
CA GLU A 40 -3.25 13.89 -12.72
C GLU A 40 -2.93 12.38 -12.70
N ILE A 41 -2.94 11.81 -11.50
CA ILE A 41 -2.59 10.41 -11.26
C ILE A 41 -3.85 9.59 -11.07
N LYS A 42 -4.03 8.62 -11.95
CA LYS A 42 -5.14 7.67 -11.93
C LYS A 42 -4.95 6.57 -10.90
N GLU A 43 -3.73 6.04 -10.76
CA GLU A 43 -3.45 4.90 -9.88
C GLU A 43 -2.01 4.95 -9.35
N ARG A 44 -1.83 4.55 -8.08
CA ARG A 44 -0.51 4.30 -7.49
C ARG A 44 -0.46 2.92 -6.85
N THR A 45 0.58 2.16 -7.19
CA THR A 45 0.89 0.87 -6.59
C THR A 45 2.07 1.02 -5.64
N TYR A 46 1.92 0.57 -4.40
CA TYR A 46 2.97 0.60 -3.39
C TYR A 46 3.29 -0.81 -2.93
N ASP A 47 4.58 -1.07 -2.74
CA ASP A 47 5.02 -2.28 -2.06
C ASP A 47 4.89 -2.09 -0.55
N LEU A 48 4.39 -3.12 0.13
CA LEU A 48 4.21 -3.14 1.57
C LEU A 48 5.32 -3.95 2.24
N LYS A 49 5.96 -3.38 3.25
CA LYS A 49 6.94 -4.09 4.07
C LYS A 49 6.52 -4.01 5.54
N SER A 50 6.40 -5.17 6.17
CA SER A 50 6.27 -5.22 7.63
C SER A 50 7.66 -5.10 8.25
N LYS A 51 7.81 -4.14 9.18
CA LYS A 51 9.04 -3.97 9.95
C LYS A 51 9.34 -5.19 10.82
N GLY A 52 8.31 -5.86 11.35
CA GLY A 52 8.46 -7.05 12.20
C GLY A 52 8.93 -8.30 11.46
N GLN A 53 8.51 -8.47 10.20
CA GLN A 53 8.94 -9.61 9.37
C GLN A 53 10.22 -9.34 8.55
N GLY A 54 10.61 -8.08 8.37
CA GLY A 54 11.83 -7.70 7.63
C GLY A 54 11.78 -7.94 6.10
N ARG A 55 10.72 -8.58 5.60
CA ARG A 55 10.50 -8.94 4.18
C ARG A 55 9.29 -8.23 3.59
N MET A 56 9.27 -8.09 2.27
CA MET A 56 8.09 -7.58 1.56
C MET A 56 6.93 -8.55 1.73
N ILE A 57 5.75 -8.01 1.98
CA ILE A 57 4.52 -8.78 2.00
C ILE A 57 3.95 -8.68 0.58
N GLN A 58 3.99 -9.79 -0.14
CA GLN A 58 3.26 -9.93 -1.39
C GLN A 58 1.80 -10.22 -1.03
N VAL A 59 0.91 -9.26 -1.26
CA VAL A 59 -0.53 -9.37 -1.05
C VAL A 59 -1.25 -9.66 -2.36
#